data_AF-A0A150GNE4-F1
#
_entry.id   AF-A0A150GNE4-F1
#
_cell.length_a   1.000
_cell.length_b   1.000
_cell.length_c   1.000
_cell.angle_alpha   90.00
_cell.angle_beta   90.00
_cell.angle_gamma   90.00
#
_symmetry.space_group_name_H-M   'P 1'
#
loop_
_entity.id
_entity.type
_entity.pdbx_description
1 polymer ?
#
loop_
_entity_poly.entity_id
_entity_poly.type
_entity_poly.pdbx_seq_one_letter_code
_entity_poly.pdbx_strand_id
1 'polypeptide(L)'
;MEAPDLEVEAVSRDGASPLPNIWLPGLVERFASLLHPNEVICTLRCVDKATAEQFRGRAEFASVRLSQPVPPHAFAARWAAPGAMRDLKLARRKQLLRLTAATGVMANLEVALEAVGYIPDKEQLTTILYFAAAAGHVDAVRRLMETGRPFDIVRPLCAAAKLGDKAMCELLMSSDADHGLWGSETVAAPALEGGHPELANWVLRGRPEGPTGCGGSLARLGYYCCCRLLEAAAEGCNLATLRSLHQRCRGAVDPDLFESVLPAAVRSRTADWQAKAEWAESQLPPNTTRGTAACANAALCPDSELRLAWLLARGYTANECVADRALSTSSTAGLELLLGRGVLPGRLAIRQAAKEGRLEALKKLHEHGCPLDAGGLAPSVDLFAPLPAGDMAGLIMLHGAMTTDYCSPASKAE
;
A
#
# COMPACT_ATOMS: atom_id res chain seq x y z
N MET A 1 68.70 24.96 -22.92
CA MET A 1 68.68 23.53 -22.51
C MET A 1 67.35 22.99 -22.96
N GLU A 2 67.28 22.71 -24.26
CA GLU A 2 66.11 22.19 -24.96
C GLU A 2 65.99 20.69 -24.65
N ALA A 3 64.78 20.24 -24.35
CA ALA A 3 64.47 18.83 -24.14
C ALA A 3 64.38 18.13 -25.52
N PRO A 4 64.91 16.90 -25.68
CA PRO A 4 64.83 16.20 -26.94
C PRO A 4 63.43 15.62 -27.13
N ASP A 5 62.86 15.84 -28.31
CA ASP A 5 61.66 15.19 -28.80
C ASP A 5 61.89 13.67 -28.87
N LEU A 6 61.12 12.92 -28.06
CA LEU A 6 61.00 11.47 -28.20
C LEU A 6 59.90 11.19 -29.21
N GLU A 7 60.28 11.01 -30.46
CA GLU A 7 59.44 10.39 -31.48
C GLU A 7 59.12 8.95 -31.05
N VAL A 8 57.90 8.74 -30.56
CA VAL A 8 57.35 7.40 -30.35
C VAL A 8 56.76 6.96 -31.68
N GLU A 9 57.48 6.08 -32.38
CA GLU A 9 56.98 5.40 -33.58
C GLU A 9 55.59 4.79 -33.32
N ALA A 10 54.64 5.19 -34.15
CA ALA A 10 53.29 4.66 -34.13
C ALA A 10 53.32 3.18 -34.53
N VAL A 11 53.21 2.28 -33.54
CA VAL A 11 52.93 0.87 -33.79
C VAL A 11 51.59 0.77 -34.51
N SER A 12 51.64 0.43 -35.80
CA SER A 12 50.47 0.13 -36.62
C SER A 12 49.68 -1.01 -35.96
N ARG A 13 48.51 -0.69 -35.38
CA ARG A 13 47.51 -1.67 -34.95
C ARG A 13 46.78 -2.21 -36.17
N ASP A 14 47.47 -2.98 -36.99
CA ASP A 14 46.84 -3.69 -38.09
C ASP A 14 46.48 -5.11 -37.63
N GLY A 15 45.19 -5.47 -37.70
CA GLY A 15 44.76 -6.87 -37.76
C GLY A 15 44.46 -7.64 -36.47
N ALA A 16 44.09 -7.00 -35.35
CA ALA A 16 43.43 -7.77 -34.28
C ALA A 16 42.01 -8.15 -34.73
N SER A 17 41.84 -9.35 -35.30
CA SER A 17 40.53 -9.94 -35.55
C SER A 17 39.70 -9.86 -34.26
N PRO A 18 38.46 -9.36 -34.28
CA PRO A 18 37.64 -9.31 -33.07
C PRO A 18 37.54 -10.73 -32.53
N LEU A 19 37.96 -10.92 -31.27
CA LEU A 19 37.81 -12.21 -30.58
C LEU A 19 36.36 -12.67 -30.79
N PRO A 20 36.10 -13.94 -31.15
CA PRO A 20 34.75 -14.42 -31.32
C PRO A 20 33.98 -14.16 -30.02
N ASN A 21 32.84 -13.50 -30.10
CA ASN A 21 31.94 -13.33 -28.96
C ASN A 21 31.42 -14.73 -28.57
N ILE A 22 32.14 -15.43 -27.68
CA ILE A 22 31.74 -16.76 -27.20
C ILE A 22 30.61 -16.60 -26.19
N TRP A 23 29.40 -16.38 -26.69
CA TRP A 23 28.16 -16.37 -25.93
C TRP A 23 27.58 -17.80 -25.85
N LEU A 24 28.05 -18.59 -24.90
CA LEU A 24 27.54 -19.95 -24.69
C LEU A 24 26.14 -19.89 -24.04
N PRO A 25 25.11 -20.58 -24.57
CA PRO A 25 23.74 -20.52 -24.02
C PRO A 25 23.64 -20.77 -22.51
N GLY A 26 24.46 -21.68 -21.98
CA GLY A 26 24.51 -21.96 -20.54
C GLY A 26 25.10 -20.82 -19.70
N LEU A 27 26.00 -20.01 -20.25
CA LEU A 27 26.54 -18.82 -19.59
C LEU A 27 25.51 -17.68 -19.61
N VAL A 28 24.79 -17.53 -20.72
CA VAL A 28 23.69 -16.57 -20.88
C VAL A 28 22.58 -16.81 -19.87
N GLU A 29 22.21 -18.08 -19.69
CA GLU A 29 21.19 -18.48 -18.72
C GLU A 29 21.64 -18.15 -17.29
N ARG A 30 22.92 -18.37 -16.97
CA ARG A 30 23.50 -17.99 -15.67
C ARG A 30 23.45 -16.48 -15.46
N PHE A 31 23.81 -15.68 -16.45
CA PHE A 31 23.68 -14.22 -16.34
C PHE A 31 22.22 -13.79 -16.15
N ALA A 32 21.29 -14.34 -16.93
CA ALA A 32 19.87 -14.04 -16.79
C ALA A 32 19.33 -14.37 -15.40
N SER A 33 19.77 -15.48 -14.79
CA SER A 33 19.36 -15.85 -13.42
C SER A 33 19.83 -14.88 -12.33
N LEU A 34 20.88 -14.09 -12.61
CA LEU A 34 21.43 -13.10 -11.68
C LEU A 34 20.91 -11.69 -11.95
N LEU A 35 20.30 -11.45 -13.11
CA LEU A 35 19.81 -10.15 -13.53
C LEU A 35 18.33 -9.98 -13.20
N HIS A 36 17.93 -8.73 -12.97
CA HIS A 36 16.52 -8.38 -12.84
C HIS A 36 15.79 -8.65 -14.18
N PRO A 37 14.53 -9.11 -14.19
CA PRO A 37 13.82 -9.42 -15.44
C PRO A 37 13.80 -8.28 -16.47
N ASN A 38 13.67 -7.03 -16.02
CA ASN A 38 13.76 -5.87 -16.93
C ASN A 38 15.15 -5.69 -17.56
N GLU A 39 16.25 -6.01 -16.85
CA GLU A 39 17.62 -6.00 -17.41
C GLU A 39 17.78 -7.10 -18.48
N VAL A 40 17.20 -8.28 -18.23
CA VAL A 40 17.21 -9.38 -19.20
C VAL A 40 16.47 -8.95 -20.48
N ILE A 41 15.26 -8.40 -20.35
CA ILE A 41 14.42 -8.00 -21.49
C ILE A 41 15.03 -6.84 -22.29
N CYS A 42 15.52 -5.82 -21.59
CA CYS A 42 15.93 -4.55 -22.21
C CYS A 42 17.38 -4.55 -22.66
N THR A 43 18.23 -5.36 -22.04
CA THR A 43 19.68 -5.33 -22.25
C THR A 43 20.18 -6.68 -22.74
N LEU A 44 20.04 -7.74 -21.95
CA LEU A 44 20.61 -9.06 -22.29
C LEU A 44 20.03 -9.60 -23.60
N ARG A 45 18.70 -9.57 -23.75
CA ARG A 45 17.98 -10.02 -24.96
C ARG A 45 18.34 -9.21 -26.22
N CYS A 46 18.88 -8.01 -26.06
CA CYS A 46 19.23 -7.10 -27.15
C CYS A 46 20.68 -7.25 -27.62
N VAL A 47 21.50 -8.11 -26.97
CA VAL A 47 22.93 -8.27 -27.29
C VAL A 47 23.13 -8.94 -28.66
N ASP A 48 22.42 -10.03 -28.95
CA ASP A 48 22.49 -10.75 -30.22
C ASP A 48 21.22 -11.58 -30.52
N LYS A 49 21.10 -12.05 -31.76
CA LYS A 49 19.92 -12.80 -32.23
C LYS A 49 19.74 -14.17 -31.57
N ALA A 50 20.82 -14.87 -31.25
CA ALA A 50 20.73 -16.19 -30.61
C ALA A 50 20.22 -16.04 -29.17
N THR A 51 20.71 -15.03 -28.46
CA THR A 51 20.20 -14.65 -27.13
C THR A 51 18.75 -14.21 -27.16
N ALA A 52 18.36 -13.44 -28.17
CA ALA A 52 16.96 -13.04 -28.34
C ALA A 52 16.03 -14.25 -28.49
N GLU A 53 16.46 -15.27 -29.23
CA GLU A 53 15.70 -16.50 -29.45
C GLU A 53 15.67 -17.39 -28.18
N GLN A 54 16.75 -17.45 -27.41
CA GLN A 54 16.81 -18.24 -26.15
C GLN A 54 15.76 -17.82 -25.10
N PHE A 55 15.42 -16.52 -25.05
CA PHE A 55 14.42 -15.97 -24.12
C PHE A 55 13.04 -15.75 -24.74
N ARG A 56 12.86 -16.10 -26.02
CA ARG A 56 11.59 -15.92 -26.73
C ARG A 56 10.51 -16.82 -26.12
N GLY A 57 9.30 -16.28 -25.97
CA GLY A 57 8.14 -17.04 -25.52
C GLY A 57 8.09 -17.32 -24.00
N ARG A 58 9.12 -16.95 -23.23
CA ARG A 58 9.09 -17.08 -21.77
C ARG A 58 8.21 -15.99 -21.15
N ALA A 59 7.19 -16.39 -20.39
CA ALA A 59 6.23 -15.47 -19.79
C ALA A 59 6.89 -14.44 -18.84
N GLU A 60 7.95 -14.84 -18.15
CA GLU A 60 8.78 -13.99 -17.28
C GLU A 60 9.48 -12.83 -18.01
N PHE A 61 9.75 -12.98 -19.31
CA PHE A 61 10.43 -11.98 -20.15
C PHE A 61 9.54 -11.39 -21.25
N ALA A 62 8.21 -11.55 -21.13
CA ALA A 62 7.26 -11.12 -22.14
C ALA A 62 7.04 -9.60 -22.16
N SER A 63 7.09 -8.94 -20.99
CA SER A 63 6.79 -7.51 -20.85
C SER A 63 7.64 -6.83 -19.79
N VAL A 64 7.97 -5.56 -20.04
CA VAL A 64 8.69 -4.71 -19.07
C VAL A 64 7.73 -4.22 -18.01
N ARG A 65 8.06 -4.48 -16.73
CA ARG A 65 7.25 -4.04 -15.58
C ARG A 65 7.79 -2.72 -15.07
N LEU A 66 7.10 -1.61 -15.37
CA LEU A 66 7.50 -0.26 -14.95
C LEU A 66 7.40 -0.02 -13.42
N SER A 67 6.72 -0.91 -12.69
CA SER A 67 6.70 -0.92 -11.23
C SER A 67 7.99 -1.47 -10.61
N GLN A 68 8.94 -1.90 -11.44
CA GLN A 68 10.25 -2.40 -11.04
C GLN A 68 11.34 -1.59 -11.75
N PRO A 69 12.58 -1.56 -11.22
CA PRO A 69 13.68 -0.83 -11.86
C PRO A 69 13.83 -1.20 -13.34
N VAL A 70 13.90 -0.18 -14.19
CA VAL A 70 14.13 -0.31 -15.63
C VAL A 70 15.51 0.28 -15.94
N PRO A 71 16.31 -0.34 -16.82
CA PRO A 71 17.62 0.18 -17.16
C PRO A 71 17.51 1.58 -17.79
N PRO A 72 18.34 2.57 -17.38
CA PRO A 72 18.19 3.95 -17.83
C PRO A 72 18.19 4.16 -19.34
N HIS A 73 19.07 3.46 -20.06
CA HIS A 73 19.14 3.54 -21.51
C HIS A 73 17.83 3.10 -22.18
N ALA A 74 17.20 2.04 -21.68
CA ALA A 74 15.97 1.50 -22.26
C ALA A 74 14.74 2.35 -21.92
N PHE A 75 14.71 2.89 -20.69
CA PHE A 75 13.68 3.84 -20.30
C PHE A 75 13.75 5.11 -21.16
N ALA A 76 14.96 5.68 -21.31
CA ALA A 76 15.19 6.85 -22.15
C ALA A 76 14.82 6.58 -23.62
N ALA A 77 15.22 5.44 -24.18
CA ALA A 77 14.88 5.08 -25.56
C ALA A 77 13.37 5.04 -25.81
N ARG A 78 12.56 4.66 -24.81
CA ARG A 78 11.10 4.63 -24.92
C ARG A 78 10.46 6.00 -24.68
N TRP A 79 10.95 6.77 -23.70
CA TRP A 79 10.21 7.90 -23.14
C TRP A 79 10.84 9.28 -23.38
N ALA A 80 12.12 9.37 -23.75
CA ALA A 80 12.80 10.66 -23.93
C ALA A 80 12.46 11.36 -25.25
N ALA A 81 11.93 10.65 -26.25
CA ALA A 81 11.57 11.25 -27.54
C ALA A 81 10.45 12.29 -27.38
N PRO A 82 10.53 13.46 -28.05
CA PRO A 82 9.46 14.46 -28.00
C PRO A 82 8.12 13.86 -28.43
N GLY A 83 7.12 13.97 -27.56
CA GLY A 83 5.79 13.42 -27.81
C GLY A 83 5.63 11.92 -27.53
N ALA A 84 6.63 11.22 -26.97
CA ALA A 84 6.53 9.80 -26.60
C ALA A 84 5.35 9.50 -25.65
N MET A 85 4.94 10.48 -24.85
CA MET A 85 3.79 10.38 -23.93
C MET A 85 2.51 10.99 -24.50
N ARG A 86 2.49 11.50 -25.74
CA ARG A 86 1.35 12.27 -26.29
C ARG A 86 0.06 11.46 -26.29
N ASP A 87 0.14 10.18 -26.61
CA ASP A 87 -1.02 9.27 -26.67
C ASP A 87 -1.50 8.81 -25.29
N LEU A 88 -0.70 9.03 -24.23
CA LEU A 88 -1.10 8.72 -22.87
C LEU A 88 -2.03 9.81 -22.33
N LYS A 89 -3.19 9.37 -21.81
CA LYS A 89 -4.07 10.22 -20.99
C LYS A 89 -3.32 10.76 -19.77
N LEU A 90 -3.69 11.95 -19.30
CA LEU A 90 -3.07 12.60 -18.14
C LEU A 90 -2.96 11.68 -16.90
N ALA A 91 -4.01 10.91 -16.60
CA ALA A 91 -4.01 9.96 -15.49
C ALA A 91 -2.90 8.89 -15.62
N ARG A 92 -2.63 8.39 -16.84
CA ARG A 92 -1.57 7.42 -17.09
C ARG A 92 -0.18 8.04 -16.99
N ARG A 93 -0.02 9.30 -17.40
CA ARG A 93 1.24 10.05 -17.22
C ARG A 93 1.55 10.30 -15.75
N LYS A 94 0.54 10.71 -14.96
CA LYS A 94 0.65 10.79 -13.49
C LYS A 94 1.04 9.45 -12.88
N GLN A 95 0.44 8.35 -13.35
CA GLN A 95 0.78 7.01 -12.89
C GLN A 95 2.22 6.60 -13.25
N LEU A 96 2.70 6.95 -14.44
CA LEU A 96 4.07 6.70 -14.85
C LEU A 96 5.06 7.36 -13.90
N LEU A 97 4.89 8.64 -13.58
CA LEU A 97 5.74 9.34 -12.62
C LEU A 97 5.76 8.67 -11.24
N ARG A 98 4.60 8.23 -10.75
CA ARG A 98 4.49 7.54 -9.45
C ARG A 98 5.26 6.21 -9.44
N LEU A 99 5.08 5.41 -10.49
CA LEU A 99 5.78 4.13 -10.61
C LEU A 99 7.29 4.34 -10.73
N THR A 100 7.73 5.26 -11.59
CA THR A 100 9.15 5.56 -11.76
C THR A 100 9.78 6.06 -10.45
N ALA A 101 9.09 6.93 -9.70
CA ALA A 101 9.55 7.39 -8.39
C ALA A 101 9.72 6.23 -7.39
N ALA A 102 8.77 5.30 -7.37
CA ALA A 102 8.82 4.11 -6.52
C ALA A 102 9.92 3.10 -6.89
N THR A 103 10.60 3.26 -8.04
CA THR A 103 11.77 2.42 -8.41
C THR A 103 13.11 2.95 -7.90
N GLY A 104 13.16 4.22 -7.48
CA GLY A 104 14.39 4.87 -7.01
C GLY A 104 15.42 5.20 -8.10
N VAL A 105 15.16 4.87 -9.36
CA VAL A 105 16.09 5.15 -10.47
C VAL A 105 15.96 6.61 -10.90
N MET A 106 16.77 7.49 -10.30
CA MET A 106 16.68 8.94 -10.54
C MET A 106 16.81 9.35 -12.01
N ALA A 107 17.69 8.70 -12.78
CA ALA A 107 17.83 8.98 -14.21
C ALA A 107 16.52 8.76 -14.99
N ASN A 108 15.73 7.73 -14.62
CA ASN A 108 14.43 7.50 -15.25
C ASN A 108 13.42 8.55 -14.81
N LEU A 109 13.46 8.97 -13.54
CA LEU A 109 12.55 9.98 -13.02
C LEU A 109 12.80 11.35 -13.65
N GLU A 110 14.06 11.74 -13.85
CA GLU A 110 14.46 12.96 -14.56
C GLU A 110 13.93 12.96 -16.00
N VAL A 111 14.18 11.87 -16.76
CA VAL A 111 13.62 11.70 -18.11
C VAL A 111 12.09 11.76 -18.11
N ALA A 112 11.45 11.11 -17.13
CA ALA A 112 9.99 11.08 -17.06
C ALA A 112 9.42 12.47 -16.75
N LEU A 113 10.04 13.24 -15.87
CA LEU A 113 9.63 14.61 -15.51
C LEU A 113 9.75 15.57 -16.69
N GLU A 114 10.81 15.45 -17.48
CA GLU A 114 11.00 16.28 -18.69
C GLU A 114 10.00 15.92 -19.80
N ALA A 115 9.74 14.63 -20.01
CA ALA A 115 8.90 14.16 -21.10
C ALA A 115 7.39 14.10 -20.79
N VAL A 116 6.98 14.33 -19.53
CA VAL A 116 5.57 14.16 -19.11
C VAL A 116 4.60 15.11 -19.83
N GLY A 117 5.11 16.21 -20.38
CA GLY A 117 4.34 17.16 -21.19
C GLY A 117 3.35 18.00 -20.39
N TYR A 118 3.59 18.17 -19.09
CA TYR A 118 2.94 19.15 -18.22
C TYR A 118 3.89 19.52 -17.07
N ILE A 119 3.67 20.66 -16.41
CA ILE A 119 4.45 21.07 -15.24
C ILE A 119 3.80 20.48 -13.98
N PRO A 120 4.46 19.58 -13.22
CA PRO A 120 3.91 19.05 -11.98
C PRO A 120 3.71 20.15 -10.95
N ASP A 121 2.50 20.24 -10.39
CA ASP A 121 2.22 21.14 -9.27
C ASP A 121 2.80 20.60 -7.95
N LYS A 122 2.62 21.38 -6.87
CA LYS A 122 3.06 21.01 -5.51
C LYS A 122 2.53 19.65 -5.06
N GLU A 123 1.27 19.33 -5.36
CA GLU A 123 0.64 18.07 -4.95
C GLU A 123 1.26 16.88 -5.69
N GLN A 124 1.52 17.02 -7.00
CA GLN A 124 2.15 15.95 -7.76
C GLN A 124 3.61 15.74 -7.39
N LEU A 125 4.36 16.81 -7.13
CA LEU A 125 5.73 16.72 -6.60
C LEU A 125 5.77 16.04 -5.23
N THR A 126 4.86 16.41 -4.32
CA THR A 126 4.66 15.75 -3.02
C THR A 126 4.33 14.27 -3.20
N THR A 127 3.48 13.95 -4.17
CA THR A 127 3.11 12.56 -4.48
C THR A 127 4.32 11.75 -4.96
N ILE A 128 5.16 12.31 -5.83
CA ILE A 128 6.40 11.69 -6.30
C ILE A 128 7.35 11.42 -5.13
N LEU A 129 7.57 12.42 -4.28
CA LEU A 129 8.39 12.29 -3.08
C LEU A 129 7.85 11.19 -2.14
N TYR A 130 6.53 11.16 -1.93
CA TYR A 130 5.86 10.13 -1.13
C TYR A 130 6.10 8.72 -1.65
N PHE A 131 5.98 8.48 -2.97
CA PHE A 131 6.21 7.15 -3.53
C PHE A 131 7.67 6.71 -3.45
N ALA A 132 8.62 7.63 -3.63
CA ALA A 132 10.04 7.33 -3.45
C ALA A 132 10.37 7.01 -1.97
N ALA A 133 9.81 7.79 -1.04
CA ALA A 133 9.99 7.57 0.40
C ALA A 133 9.33 6.27 0.88
N ALA A 134 8.10 5.99 0.44
CA ALA A 134 7.38 4.76 0.77
C ALA A 134 8.03 3.50 0.17
N ALA A 135 8.91 3.64 -0.82
CA ALA A 135 9.73 2.56 -1.37
C ALA A 135 11.12 2.45 -0.71
N GLY A 136 11.47 3.35 0.22
CA GLY A 136 12.75 3.33 0.94
C GLY A 136 13.95 3.88 0.15
N HIS A 137 13.71 4.67 -0.90
CA HIS A 137 14.80 5.18 -1.76
C HIS A 137 15.38 6.50 -1.26
N VAL A 138 16.19 6.44 -0.20
CA VAL A 138 16.80 7.61 0.49
C VAL A 138 17.54 8.54 -0.47
N ASP A 139 18.35 7.99 -1.39
CA ASP A 139 19.14 8.80 -2.33
C ASP A 139 18.26 9.54 -3.34
N ALA A 140 17.18 8.89 -3.80
CA ALA A 140 16.23 9.51 -4.71
C ALA A 140 15.47 10.65 -4.02
N VAL A 141 15.04 10.44 -2.77
CA VAL A 141 14.40 11.47 -1.96
C VAL A 141 15.35 12.65 -1.70
N ARG A 142 16.61 12.39 -1.33
CA ARG A 142 17.62 13.45 -1.13
C ARG A 142 17.78 14.31 -2.37
N ARG A 143 17.98 13.68 -3.53
CA ARG A 143 18.12 14.36 -4.83
C ARG A 143 16.88 15.18 -5.19
N LEU A 144 15.68 14.66 -4.93
CA LEU A 144 14.44 15.42 -5.15
C LEU A 144 14.37 16.66 -4.26
N MET A 145 14.80 16.56 -3.00
CA MET A 145 14.80 17.67 -2.05
C MET A 145 15.84 18.73 -2.39
N GLU A 146 17.00 18.35 -2.90
CA GLU A 146 18.05 19.26 -3.38
C GLU A 146 17.59 20.16 -4.55
N THR A 147 16.48 19.84 -5.22
CA THR A 147 15.91 20.68 -6.28
C THR A 147 15.33 22.02 -5.78
N GLY A 148 15.23 22.22 -4.46
CA GLY A 148 14.72 23.45 -3.84
C GLY A 148 13.22 23.69 -4.07
N ARG A 149 12.49 22.68 -4.55
CA ARG A 149 11.04 22.76 -4.77
C ARG A 149 10.29 22.62 -3.44
N PRO A 150 9.15 23.31 -3.26
CA PRO A 150 8.35 23.18 -2.05
C PRO A 150 7.61 21.84 -2.06
N PHE A 151 7.97 20.94 -1.15
CA PHE A 151 7.27 19.69 -0.90
C PHE A 151 6.46 19.77 0.40
N ASP A 152 5.34 19.05 0.47
CA ASP A 152 4.76 18.67 1.75
C ASP A 152 5.39 17.34 2.19
N ILE A 153 6.18 17.40 3.27
CA ILE A 153 6.97 16.28 3.78
C ILE A 153 6.21 15.43 4.80
N VAL A 154 5.02 15.83 5.25
CA VAL A 154 4.26 15.12 6.30
C VAL A 154 3.89 13.71 5.84
N ARG A 155 3.33 13.58 4.63
CA ARG A 155 2.93 12.26 4.08
C ARG A 155 4.14 11.34 3.83
N PRO A 156 5.22 11.76 3.15
CA PRO A 156 6.45 10.98 3.01
C PRO A 156 7.04 10.55 4.35
N LEU A 157 7.06 11.45 5.34
CA LEU A 157 7.58 11.18 6.67
C LEU A 157 6.77 10.11 7.42
N CYS A 158 5.44 10.21 7.42
CA CYS A 158 4.57 9.21 8.02
C CYS A 158 4.81 7.82 7.39
N ALA A 159 5.04 7.76 6.07
CA ALA A 159 5.35 6.51 5.38
C ALA A 159 6.72 5.95 5.80
N ALA A 160 7.77 6.79 5.82
CA ALA A 160 9.09 6.41 6.27
C ALA A 160 9.07 5.89 7.72
N ALA A 161 8.34 6.58 8.60
CA ALA A 161 8.17 6.18 9.99
C ALA A 161 7.48 4.82 10.13
N LYS A 162 6.41 4.56 9.36
CA LYS A 162 5.73 3.26 9.33
C LYS A 162 6.61 2.11 8.85
N LEU A 163 7.65 2.40 8.06
CA LEU A 163 8.63 1.42 7.60
C LEU A 163 9.83 1.29 8.54
N GLY A 164 9.93 2.15 9.56
CA GLY A 164 11.05 2.16 10.50
C GLY A 164 12.34 2.73 9.89
N ASP A 165 12.25 3.43 8.76
CA ASP A 165 13.41 3.98 8.06
C ASP A 165 13.89 5.26 8.75
N LYS A 166 14.71 5.08 9.78
CA LYS A 166 15.30 6.17 10.57
C LYS A 166 16.08 7.16 9.69
N ALA A 167 16.84 6.68 8.71
CA ALA A 167 17.68 7.53 7.85
C ALA A 167 16.82 8.42 6.95
N MET A 168 15.72 7.89 6.40
CA MET A 168 14.75 8.67 5.65
C MET A 168 14.03 9.70 6.53
N CYS A 169 13.65 9.32 7.76
CA CYS A 169 13.06 10.26 8.71
C CYS A 169 14.02 11.41 9.04
N GLU A 170 15.29 11.12 9.35
CA GLU A 170 16.33 12.12 9.61
C GLU A 170 16.53 13.05 8.40
N LEU A 171 16.59 12.48 7.19
CA LEU A 171 16.72 13.24 5.95
C LEU A 171 15.55 14.23 5.75
N LEU A 172 14.31 13.76 5.90
CA LEU A 172 13.12 14.59 5.75
C LEU A 172 13.07 15.68 6.83
N MET A 173 13.41 15.34 8.09
CA MET A 173 13.49 16.28 9.21
C MET A 173 14.55 17.36 9.05
N SER A 174 15.68 17.03 8.43
CA SER A 174 16.81 17.97 8.29
C SER A 174 16.53 19.10 7.28
N SER A 175 15.45 19.00 6.52
CA SER A 175 15.14 19.94 5.43
C SER A 175 14.22 21.09 5.80
N ASP A 176 13.56 21.01 6.97
CA ASP A 176 12.63 22.03 7.42
C ASP A 176 13.22 22.78 8.61
N ALA A 177 13.18 24.12 8.52
CA ALA A 177 13.65 25.01 9.56
C ALA A 177 12.72 24.99 10.80
N ASP A 178 11.52 24.41 10.67
CA ASP A 178 10.52 24.38 11.72
C ASP A 178 10.57 23.06 12.51
N HIS A 179 11.54 22.94 13.42
CA HIS A 179 11.74 21.79 14.30
C HIS A 179 10.53 21.47 15.22
N GLY A 180 9.50 22.33 15.24
CA GLY A 180 8.31 22.20 16.08
C GLY A 180 7.24 21.20 15.61
N LEU A 181 7.17 20.88 14.30
CA LEU A 181 6.13 20.01 13.72
C LEU A 181 6.44 18.51 13.76
N TRP A 182 7.67 18.14 14.09
CA TRP A 182 8.16 16.75 14.05
C TRP A 182 7.84 16.06 15.37
N GLY A 183 6.53 16.01 15.67
CA GLY A 183 6.00 15.64 16.96
C GLY A 183 5.65 14.16 17.13
N SER A 184 4.75 13.91 18.07
CA SER A 184 4.19 12.60 18.40
C SER A 184 3.32 12.03 17.28
N GLU A 185 2.58 12.88 16.55
CA GLU A 185 1.60 12.44 15.56
C GLU A 185 2.19 12.15 14.19
N THR A 186 3.25 12.85 13.79
CA THR A 186 3.83 12.77 12.43
C THR A 186 4.91 11.70 12.29
N VAL A 187 5.60 11.35 13.38
CA VAL A 187 6.64 10.30 13.37
C VAL A 187 6.39 9.21 14.40
N ALA A 188 6.18 9.57 15.67
CA ALA A 188 6.15 8.55 16.73
C ALA A 188 4.93 7.61 16.61
N ALA A 189 3.72 8.12 16.39
CA ALA A 189 2.53 7.29 16.18
C ALA A 189 2.65 6.43 14.91
N PRO A 190 2.99 6.97 13.72
CA PRO A 190 3.24 6.15 12.54
C PRO A 190 4.32 5.08 12.73
N ALA A 191 5.41 5.39 13.45
CA ALA A 191 6.42 4.40 13.80
C ALA A 191 5.88 3.29 14.69
N LEU A 192 5.05 3.61 15.69
CA LEU A 192 4.39 2.62 16.54
C LEU A 192 3.39 1.76 15.76
N GLU A 193 2.62 2.35 14.84
CA GLU A 193 1.71 1.61 13.92
C GLU A 193 2.49 0.63 13.03
N GLY A 194 3.70 1.01 12.61
CA GLY A 194 4.62 0.15 11.86
C GLY A 194 5.31 -0.92 12.70
N GLY A 195 5.23 -0.85 14.02
CA GLY A 195 5.92 -1.77 14.93
C GLY A 195 7.39 -1.39 15.19
N HIS A 196 7.74 -0.11 15.08
CA HIS A 196 9.09 0.43 15.26
C HIS A 196 9.21 1.31 16.52
N PRO A 197 9.12 0.73 17.73
CA PRO A 197 9.12 1.49 18.98
C PRO A 197 10.44 2.21 19.28
N GLU A 198 11.57 1.72 18.76
CA GLU A 198 12.86 2.39 18.91
C GLU A 198 12.92 3.71 18.14
N LEU A 199 12.35 3.76 16.93
CA LEU A 199 12.23 4.98 16.15
C LEU A 199 11.30 5.98 16.85
N ALA A 200 10.15 5.50 17.36
CA ALA A 200 9.24 6.33 18.14
C ALA A 200 9.91 6.89 19.41
N ASN A 201 10.65 6.05 20.14
CA ASN A 201 11.39 6.48 21.33
C ASN A 201 12.47 7.51 21.01
N TRP A 202 13.17 7.36 19.88
CA TRP A 202 14.16 8.32 19.43
C TRP A 202 13.56 9.72 19.21
N VAL A 203 12.42 9.81 18.50
CA VAL A 203 11.72 11.11 18.32
C VAL A 203 11.20 11.66 19.63
N LEU A 204 10.62 10.82 20.49
CA LEU A 204 10.09 11.24 21.78
C LEU A 204 11.19 11.73 22.76
N ARG A 205 12.45 11.29 22.59
CA ARG A 205 13.61 11.76 23.38
C ARG A 205 14.27 13.00 22.77
N GLY A 206 14.22 13.15 21.44
CA GLY A 206 14.93 14.20 20.71
C GLY A 206 14.29 15.60 20.75
N ARG A 207 13.20 15.81 21.51
CA ARG A 207 12.57 17.14 21.59
C ARG A 207 13.46 18.12 22.40
N PRO A 208 13.66 19.36 21.91
CA PRO A 208 14.48 20.38 22.58
C PRO A 208 13.87 20.99 23.85
N GLU A 209 12.75 20.47 24.37
CA GLU A 209 12.12 20.98 25.59
C GLU A 209 12.57 20.23 26.85
N GLY A 210 13.84 20.47 27.22
CA GLY A 210 14.42 20.17 28.53
C GLY A 210 14.62 18.68 28.85
N PRO A 211 15.53 18.37 29.80
CA PRO A 211 15.74 16.99 30.22
C PRO A 211 14.43 16.43 30.78
N THR A 212 13.85 15.47 30.06
CA THR A 212 12.86 14.56 30.61
C THR A 212 13.54 13.89 31.79
N GLY A 213 13.20 14.34 33.00
CA GLY A 213 13.75 13.80 34.25
C GLY A 213 13.66 12.28 34.24
N CYS A 214 14.62 11.64 34.93
CA CYS A 214 14.75 10.20 35.09
C CYS A 214 13.37 9.56 35.35
N GLY A 215 12.71 9.05 34.31
CA GLY A 215 11.30 8.66 34.37
C GLY A 215 10.44 8.94 33.12
N GLY A 216 10.91 9.70 32.13
CA GLY A 216 10.37 9.67 30.75
C GLY A 216 8.84 9.80 30.57
N SER A 217 8.17 10.54 31.47
CA SER A 217 6.72 10.76 31.41
C SER A 217 6.34 11.51 30.14
N LEU A 218 5.32 11.00 29.46
CA LEU A 218 4.74 11.57 28.25
C LEU A 218 3.49 12.42 28.56
N ALA A 219 3.10 12.57 29.83
CA ALA A 219 1.89 13.26 30.21
C ALA A 219 1.83 14.72 29.72
N ARG A 220 3.00 15.36 29.55
CA ARG A 220 3.14 16.72 29.00
C ARG A 220 2.67 16.86 27.55
N LEU A 221 2.60 15.76 26.79
CA LEU A 221 2.07 15.78 25.43
C LEU A 221 0.54 16.00 25.39
N GLY A 222 -0.13 15.88 26.53
CA GLY A 222 -1.58 16.00 26.64
C GLY A 222 -2.32 14.72 26.26
N TYR A 223 -3.63 14.74 26.52
CA TYR A 223 -4.54 13.61 26.33
C TYR A 223 -4.50 13.07 24.90
N TYR A 224 -4.80 13.91 23.90
CA TYR A 224 -4.91 13.50 22.50
C TYR A 224 -3.65 12.80 21.96
N CYS A 225 -2.47 13.36 22.24
CA CYS A 225 -1.21 12.75 21.82
C CYS A 225 -0.96 11.39 22.49
N CYS A 226 -1.21 11.28 23.79
CA CYS A 226 -1.06 10.00 24.51
C CYS A 226 -2.05 8.95 23.97
N CYS A 227 -3.30 9.36 23.70
CA CYS A 227 -4.32 8.50 23.10
C CYS A 227 -3.85 7.94 21.75
N ARG A 228 -3.42 8.82 20.85
CA ARG A 228 -2.95 8.43 19.51
C ARG A 228 -1.74 7.50 19.56
N LEU A 229 -0.79 7.77 20.46
CA LEU A 229 0.39 6.91 20.65
C LEU A 229 0.00 5.51 21.17
N LEU A 230 -0.95 5.42 22.10
CA LEU A 230 -1.43 4.14 22.64
C LEU A 230 -2.22 3.34 21.62
N GLU A 231 -3.09 3.97 20.85
CA GLU A 231 -3.80 3.32 19.72
C GLU A 231 -2.82 2.78 18.68
N ALA A 232 -1.83 3.59 18.30
CA ALA A 232 -0.78 3.20 17.37
C ALA A 232 0.04 2.01 17.87
N ALA A 233 0.46 2.03 19.15
CA ALA A 233 1.18 0.92 19.76
C ALA A 233 0.32 -0.34 19.88
N ALA A 234 -0.98 -0.20 20.15
CA ALA A 234 -1.89 -1.33 20.21
C ALA A 234 -2.06 -2.01 18.84
N GLU A 235 -2.04 -1.23 17.76
CA GLU A 235 -2.10 -1.76 16.40
C GLU A 235 -0.80 -2.44 15.96
N GLY A 236 0.36 -1.78 16.15
CA GLY A 236 1.61 -2.20 15.49
C GLY A 236 2.66 -2.84 16.40
N CYS A 237 2.63 -2.60 17.70
CA CYS A 237 3.66 -3.04 18.64
C CYS A 237 3.21 -4.22 19.52
N ASN A 238 4.16 -4.86 20.19
CA ASN A 238 3.85 -5.91 21.16
C ASN A 238 3.27 -5.34 22.48
N LEU A 239 2.68 -6.21 23.28
CA LEU A 239 2.04 -5.87 24.57
C LEU A 239 3.01 -5.23 25.57
N ALA A 240 4.28 -5.64 25.58
CA ALA A 240 5.27 -5.08 26.49
C ALA A 240 5.54 -3.60 26.19
N THR A 241 5.70 -3.24 24.91
CA THR A 241 5.81 -1.87 24.45
C THR A 241 4.56 -1.05 24.79
N LEU A 242 3.37 -1.60 24.52
CA LEU A 242 2.10 -0.92 24.82
C LEU A 242 1.96 -0.62 26.32
N ARG A 243 2.26 -1.58 27.19
CA ARG A 243 2.24 -1.40 28.66
C ARG A 243 3.26 -0.37 29.13
N SER A 244 4.47 -0.40 28.59
CA SER A 244 5.51 0.58 28.89
C SER A 244 5.07 1.99 28.50
N LEU A 245 4.46 2.14 27.32
CA LEU A 245 3.94 3.42 26.83
C LEU A 245 2.79 3.93 27.69
N HIS A 246 1.84 3.06 28.06
CA HIS A 246 0.75 3.40 28.97
C HIS A 246 1.27 3.89 30.32
N GLN A 247 2.29 3.23 30.87
CA GLN A 247 2.93 3.65 32.12
C GLN A 247 3.51 5.07 32.01
N ARG A 248 4.11 5.41 30.88
CA ARG A 248 4.68 6.74 30.62
C ARG A 248 3.61 7.80 30.39
N CYS A 249 2.46 7.42 29.84
CA CYS A 249 1.29 8.28 29.64
C CYS A 249 0.41 8.42 30.89
N ARG A 250 0.72 7.71 32.00
CA ARG A 250 -0.05 7.82 33.25
C ARG A 250 -0.14 9.29 33.69
N GLY A 251 -1.36 9.70 34.04
CA GLY A 251 -1.68 11.06 34.46
C GLY A 251 -2.16 11.99 33.33
N ALA A 252 -2.08 11.58 32.06
CA ALA A 252 -2.66 12.31 30.93
C ALA A 252 -3.81 11.58 30.22
N VAL A 253 -4.06 10.32 30.57
CA VAL A 253 -5.10 9.48 29.96
C VAL A 253 -6.09 9.01 31.02
N ASP A 254 -7.36 8.94 30.65
CA ASP A 254 -8.44 8.38 31.46
C ASP A 254 -8.70 6.90 31.09
N PRO A 255 -9.50 6.17 31.90
CA PRO A 255 -9.88 4.80 31.58
C PRO A 255 -10.72 4.66 30.29
N ASP A 256 -11.44 5.70 29.88
CA ASP A 256 -12.35 5.66 28.73
C ASP A 256 -11.58 5.54 27.40
N LEU A 257 -10.33 5.99 27.36
CA LEU A 257 -9.40 5.73 26.25
C LEU A 257 -9.34 4.24 25.84
N PHE A 258 -9.51 3.31 26.78
CA PHE A 258 -9.43 1.90 26.44
C PHE A 258 -10.57 1.42 25.52
N GLU A 259 -11.64 2.20 25.37
CA GLU A 259 -12.68 1.96 24.37
C GLU A 259 -12.17 2.12 22.93
N SER A 260 -11.15 2.95 22.69
CA SER A 260 -10.49 3.09 21.38
C SER A 260 -9.26 2.19 21.22
N VAL A 261 -8.53 1.95 22.31
CA VAL A 261 -7.34 1.07 22.31
C VAL A 261 -7.72 -0.40 22.07
N LEU A 262 -8.86 -0.86 22.61
CA LEU A 262 -9.31 -2.26 22.44
C LEU A 262 -9.59 -2.61 20.96
N PRO A 263 -10.36 -1.84 20.18
CA PRO A 263 -10.50 -2.07 18.75
C PRO A 263 -9.18 -2.02 17.98
N ALA A 264 -8.24 -1.14 18.37
CA ALA A 264 -6.91 -1.08 17.75
C ALA A 264 -6.06 -2.34 18.06
N ALA A 265 -6.11 -2.84 19.29
CA ALA A 265 -5.49 -4.10 19.69
C ALA A 265 -6.06 -5.28 18.92
N VAL A 266 -7.40 -5.34 18.79
CA VAL A 266 -8.10 -6.35 17.98
C VAL A 266 -7.71 -6.27 16.52
N ARG A 267 -7.40 -5.09 15.98
CA ARG A 267 -6.93 -4.94 14.59
C ARG A 267 -5.44 -5.25 14.40
N SER A 268 -4.73 -5.57 15.48
CA SER A 268 -3.29 -5.66 15.42
C SER A 268 -2.76 -6.74 14.48
N ARG A 269 -1.61 -6.46 13.85
CA ARG A 269 -0.89 -7.39 12.97
C ARG A 269 0.04 -8.33 13.72
N THR A 270 0.27 -8.10 15.01
CA THR A 270 1.16 -8.93 15.82
C THR A 270 0.43 -10.16 16.36
N ALA A 271 1.17 -11.25 16.60
CA ALA A 271 0.59 -12.52 17.08
C ALA A 271 -0.04 -12.41 18.48
N ASP A 272 0.33 -11.40 19.26
CA ASP A 272 -0.18 -11.14 20.62
C ASP A 272 -1.42 -10.22 20.65
N TRP A 273 -2.13 -10.06 19.52
CA TRP A 273 -3.35 -9.25 19.44
C TRP A 273 -4.39 -9.63 20.51
N GLN A 274 -4.55 -10.94 20.80
CA GLN A 274 -5.49 -11.43 21.81
C GLN A 274 -5.06 -10.99 23.22
N ALA A 275 -3.78 -11.15 23.56
CA ALA A 275 -3.25 -10.72 24.86
C ALA A 275 -3.35 -9.20 25.05
N LYS A 276 -3.23 -8.42 23.95
CA LYS A 276 -3.47 -6.97 23.97
C LYS A 276 -4.93 -6.62 24.15
N ALA A 277 -5.84 -7.33 23.49
CA ALA A 277 -7.28 -7.14 23.66
C ALA A 277 -7.73 -7.47 25.09
N GLU A 278 -7.26 -8.59 25.66
CA GLU A 278 -7.54 -8.97 27.05
C GLU A 278 -6.97 -7.96 28.05
N TRP A 279 -5.74 -7.47 27.80
CA TRP A 279 -5.17 -6.41 28.61
C TRP A 279 -5.99 -5.12 28.50
N ALA A 280 -6.36 -4.67 27.30
CA ALA A 280 -7.18 -3.48 27.12
C ALA A 280 -8.57 -3.63 27.77
N GLU A 281 -9.19 -4.81 27.68
CA GLU A 281 -10.47 -5.11 28.35
C GLU A 281 -10.33 -5.05 29.88
N SER A 282 -9.19 -5.48 30.45
CA SER A 282 -8.93 -5.38 31.90
C SER A 282 -8.80 -3.95 32.42
N GLN A 283 -8.58 -2.98 31.53
CA GLN A 283 -8.47 -1.56 31.89
C GLN A 283 -9.80 -0.82 31.72
N LEU A 284 -10.80 -1.43 31.07
CA LEU A 284 -12.13 -0.83 30.91
C LEU A 284 -12.88 -0.77 32.24
N PRO A 285 -13.73 0.26 32.43
CA PRO A 285 -14.71 0.26 33.51
C PRO A 285 -15.60 -1.00 33.51
N PRO A 286 -16.01 -1.52 34.68
CA PRO A 286 -16.74 -2.78 34.79
C PRO A 286 -18.11 -2.80 34.10
N ASN A 287 -18.70 -1.63 33.82
CA ASN A 287 -20.00 -1.49 33.17
C ASN A 287 -19.90 -1.02 31.70
N THR A 288 -18.70 -1.04 31.10
CA THR A 288 -18.53 -0.65 29.70
C THR A 288 -19.31 -1.58 28.79
N THR A 289 -20.10 -1.01 27.89
CA THR A 289 -20.93 -1.77 26.95
C THR A 289 -20.04 -2.38 25.87
N ARG A 290 -20.19 -3.69 25.63
CA ARG A 290 -19.45 -4.40 24.57
C ARG A 290 -20.04 -4.08 23.18
N GLY A 291 -19.65 -2.93 22.68
CA GLY A 291 -20.13 -2.37 21.42
C GLY A 291 -19.61 -3.06 20.16
N THR A 292 -19.98 -2.50 19.01
CA THR A 292 -19.70 -3.07 17.68
C THR A 292 -18.33 -2.68 17.12
N ALA A 293 -17.66 -1.69 17.72
CA ALA A 293 -16.38 -1.15 17.22
C ALA A 293 -15.25 -2.20 17.17
N ALA A 294 -15.17 -3.07 18.18
CA ALA A 294 -14.19 -4.16 18.21
C ALA A 294 -14.45 -5.17 17.08
N CYS A 295 -15.72 -5.59 16.91
CA CYS A 295 -16.14 -6.50 15.84
C CYS A 295 -15.90 -5.89 14.45
N ALA A 296 -16.20 -4.59 14.27
CA ALA A 296 -15.96 -3.87 13.04
C ALA A 296 -14.47 -3.82 12.65
N ASN A 297 -13.57 -3.75 13.63
CA ASN A 297 -12.13 -3.81 13.40
C ASN A 297 -11.64 -5.23 13.12
N ALA A 298 -12.15 -6.23 13.86
CA ALA A 298 -11.89 -7.66 13.60
C ALA A 298 -12.31 -8.07 12.19
N ALA A 299 -13.44 -7.57 11.69
CA ALA A 299 -13.96 -7.86 10.37
C ALA A 299 -13.03 -7.44 9.21
N LEU A 300 -12.12 -6.49 9.45
CA LEU A 300 -11.13 -6.07 8.46
C LEU A 300 -9.85 -6.92 8.44
N CYS A 301 -9.66 -7.79 9.43
CA CYS A 301 -8.44 -8.58 9.55
C CYS A 301 -8.47 -9.77 8.59
N PRO A 302 -7.31 -10.23 8.09
CA PRO A 302 -7.23 -11.44 7.24
C PRO A 302 -7.81 -12.69 7.91
N ASP A 303 -7.65 -12.79 9.23
CA ASP A 303 -8.14 -13.82 10.15
C ASP A 303 -9.45 -13.40 10.85
N SER A 304 -10.31 -12.67 10.14
CA SER A 304 -11.54 -12.06 10.69
C SER A 304 -12.46 -13.06 11.38
N GLU A 305 -12.60 -14.28 10.87
CA GLU A 305 -13.43 -15.33 11.46
C GLU A 305 -13.01 -15.64 12.91
N LEU A 306 -11.72 -15.86 13.15
CA LEU A 306 -11.19 -16.20 14.47
C LEU A 306 -11.40 -15.04 15.45
N ARG A 307 -11.08 -13.82 15.03
CA ARG A 307 -11.22 -12.62 15.87
C ARG A 307 -12.68 -12.31 16.19
N LEU A 308 -13.57 -12.45 15.22
CA LEU A 308 -15.02 -12.28 15.41
C LEU A 308 -15.58 -13.38 16.32
N ALA A 309 -15.22 -14.64 16.13
CA ALA A 309 -15.65 -15.74 16.99
C ALA A 309 -15.24 -15.50 18.45
N TRP A 310 -14.00 -15.06 18.69
CA TRP A 310 -13.49 -14.72 20.01
C TRP A 310 -14.28 -13.58 20.67
N LEU A 311 -14.54 -12.48 19.93
CA LEU A 311 -15.32 -11.34 20.44
C LEU A 311 -16.77 -11.70 20.74
N LEU A 312 -17.45 -12.39 19.81
CA LEU A 312 -18.86 -12.76 19.98
C LEU A 312 -19.06 -13.72 21.15
N ALA A 313 -18.12 -14.65 21.38
CA ALA A 313 -18.15 -15.54 22.54
C ALA A 313 -18.07 -14.78 23.89
N ARG A 314 -17.51 -13.56 23.89
CA ARG A 314 -17.40 -12.69 25.07
C ARG A 314 -18.56 -11.70 25.21
N GLY A 315 -19.57 -11.80 24.35
CA GLY A 315 -20.75 -10.95 24.39
C GLY A 315 -20.59 -9.59 23.70
N TYR A 316 -19.59 -9.43 22.82
CA TYR A 316 -19.57 -8.30 21.91
C TYR A 316 -20.68 -8.42 20.87
N THR A 317 -21.23 -7.28 20.48
CA THR A 317 -22.33 -7.22 19.51
C THR A 317 -21.82 -7.03 18.09
N ALA A 318 -22.55 -7.55 17.12
CA ALA A 318 -22.33 -7.29 15.70
C ALA A 318 -23.62 -6.76 15.07
N ASN A 319 -23.48 -5.78 14.20
CA ASN A 319 -24.58 -5.15 13.48
C ASN A 319 -24.24 -5.06 11.97
N GLU A 320 -25.13 -4.42 11.22
CA GLU A 320 -24.98 -4.18 9.78
C GLU A 320 -23.59 -3.61 9.41
N CYS A 321 -23.07 -2.65 10.19
CA CYS A 321 -21.75 -2.04 9.95
C CYS A 321 -20.59 -3.07 10.03
N VAL A 322 -20.69 -4.07 10.90
CA VAL A 322 -19.68 -5.14 10.99
C VAL A 322 -19.73 -6.01 9.73
N ALA A 323 -20.93 -6.34 9.25
CA ALA A 323 -21.11 -7.11 8.01
C ALA A 323 -20.64 -6.34 6.77
N ASP A 324 -20.92 -5.03 6.69
CA ASP A 324 -20.43 -4.16 5.61
C ASP A 324 -18.91 -4.18 5.51
N ARG A 325 -18.23 -4.15 6.66
CA ARG A 325 -16.77 -4.22 6.71
C ARG A 325 -16.24 -5.58 6.33
N ALA A 326 -16.87 -6.67 6.78
CA ALA A 326 -16.50 -8.02 6.35
C ALA A 326 -16.64 -8.17 4.83
N LEU A 327 -17.72 -7.64 4.25
CA LEU A 327 -17.97 -7.60 2.81
C LEU A 327 -16.95 -6.75 2.03
N SER A 328 -16.28 -5.80 2.70
CA SER A 328 -15.20 -5.01 2.11
C SER A 328 -13.86 -5.75 1.99
N THR A 329 -13.74 -6.92 2.60
CA THR A 329 -12.50 -7.71 2.58
C THR A 329 -12.50 -8.80 1.51
N SER A 330 -11.32 -9.35 1.21
CA SER A 330 -11.19 -10.51 0.31
C SER A 330 -11.56 -11.84 0.97
N SER A 331 -11.59 -11.90 2.30
CA SER A 331 -11.87 -13.13 3.05
C SER A 331 -13.36 -13.20 3.37
N THR A 332 -14.05 -14.25 2.89
CA THR A 332 -15.49 -14.42 3.13
C THR A 332 -15.79 -15.08 4.48
N ALA A 333 -14.82 -15.70 5.14
CA ALA A 333 -15.04 -16.48 6.36
C ALA A 333 -15.66 -15.66 7.50
N GLY A 334 -15.18 -14.42 7.71
CA GLY A 334 -15.78 -13.50 8.68
C GLY A 334 -17.21 -13.07 8.30
N LEU A 335 -17.49 -12.94 7.00
CA LEU A 335 -18.84 -12.61 6.52
C LEU A 335 -19.80 -13.79 6.72
N GLU A 336 -19.38 -15.01 6.40
CA GLU A 336 -20.18 -16.24 6.60
C GLU A 336 -20.58 -16.44 8.07
N LEU A 337 -19.64 -16.20 8.99
CA LEU A 337 -19.89 -16.26 10.42
C LEU A 337 -20.96 -15.26 10.89
N LEU A 338 -21.00 -14.07 10.29
CA LEU A 338 -21.99 -13.03 10.59
C LEU A 338 -23.35 -13.37 9.99
N LEU A 339 -23.38 -13.83 8.73
CA LEU A 339 -24.59 -14.26 8.04
C LEU A 339 -25.25 -15.47 8.73
N GLY A 340 -24.45 -16.43 9.21
CA GLY A 340 -24.93 -17.55 10.01
C GLY A 340 -25.57 -17.15 11.34
N ARG A 341 -25.30 -15.93 11.82
CA ARG A 341 -25.96 -15.32 13.00
C ARG A 341 -27.07 -14.34 12.64
N GLY A 342 -27.44 -14.25 11.35
CA GLY A 342 -28.49 -13.35 10.87
C GLY A 342 -28.08 -11.89 10.78
N VAL A 343 -26.78 -11.56 10.86
CA VAL A 343 -26.29 -10.19 10.68
C VAL A 343 -26.04 -9.95 9.20
N LEU A 344 -26.92 -9.17 8.58
CA LEU A 344 -26.88 -8.88 7.15
C LEU A 344 -26.17 -7.55 6.86
N PRO A 345 -25.41 -7.44 5.77
CA PRO A 345 -24.86 -6.17 5.31
C PRO A 345 -25.94 -5.26 4.70
N GLY A 346 -25.66 -3.97 4.70
CA GLY A 346 -26.51 -2.93 4.14
C GLY A 346 -26.53 -2.96 2.61
N ARG A 347 -27.63 -2.47 2.04
CA ARG A 347 -27.84 -2.43 0.58
C ARG A 347 -26.74 -1.68 -0.18
N LEU A 348 -26.17 -0.64 0.43
CA LEU A 348 -25.10 0.15 -0.18
C LEU A 348 -23.78 -0.64 -0.27
N ALA A 349 -23.43 -1.39 0.78
CA ALA A 349 -22.24 -2.22 0.80
C ALA A 349 -22.31 -3.35 -0.25
N ILE A 350 -23.49 -3.95 -0.43
CA ILE A 350 -23.74 -4.95 -1.47
C ILE A 350 -23.52 -4.36 -2.88
N ARG A 351 -24.06 -3.17 -3.15
CA ARG A 351 -23.83 -2.48 -4.44
C ARG A 351 -22.35 -2.16 -4.67
N GLN A 352 -21.64 -1.74 -3.62
CA GLN A 352 -20.21 -1.46 -3.72
C GLN A 352 -19.40 -2.73 -4.00
N ALA A 353 -19.71 -3.83 -3.30
CA ALA A 353 -19.08 -5.12 -3.53
C ALA A 353 -19.31 -5.65 -4.95
N ALA A 354 -20.49 -5.41 -5.53
CA ALA A 354 -20.78 -5.72 -6.92
C ALA A 354 -19.96 -4.87 -7.90
N LYS A 355 -19.86 -3.56 -7.67
CA LYS A 355 -18.99 -2.66 -8.47
C LYS A 355 -17.51 -3.05 -8.40
N GLU A 356 -17.07 -3.52 -7.24
CA GLU A 356 -15.69 -3.97 -6.99
C GLU A 356 -15.43 -5.41 -7.48
N GLY A 357 -16.45 -6.12 -7.96
CA GLY A 357 -16.31 -7.48 -8.49
C GLY A 357 -16.01 -8.54 -7.43
N ARG A 358 -16.49 -8.37 -6.19
CA ARG A 358 -16.29 -9.34 -5.10
C ARG A 358 -17.23 -10.56 -5.23
N LEU A 359 -17.00 -11.38 -6.24
CA LEU A 359 -17.88 -12.49 -6.63
C LEU A 359 -18.10 -13.51 -5.50
N GLU A 360 -17.03 -13.94 -4.80
CA GLU A 360 -17.16 -14.95 -3.74
C GLU A 360 -18.01 -14.46 -2.57
N ALA A 361 -17.83 -13.21 -2.15
CA ALA A 361 -18.64 -12.62 -1.08
C ALA A 361 -20.12 -12.49 -1.48
N LEU A 362 -20.40 -12.15 -2.75
CA LEU A 362 -21.77 -12.07 -3.27
C LEU A 362 -22.44 -13.44 -3.39
N LYS A 363 -21.71 -14.50 -3.75
CA LYS A 363 -22.22 -15.88 -3.74
C LYS A 363 -22.65 -16.29 -2.33
N LYS A 364 -21.82 -15.98 -1.32
CA LYS A 364 -22.16 -16.25 0.09
C LYS A 364 -23.40 -15.50 0.55
N LEU A 365 -23.57 -14.24 0.14
CA LEU A 365 -24.81 -13.51 0.43
C LEU A 365 -26.03 -14.19 -0.19
N HIS A 366 -25.92 -14.66 -1.43
CA HIS A 366 -27.01 -15.37 -2.10
C HIS A 366 -27.35 -16.71 -1.41
N GLU A 367 -26.34 -17.49 -1.03
CA GLU A 367 -26.51 -18.75 -0.27
C GLU A 367 -27.27 -18.53 1.04
N HIS A 368 -27.02 -17.40 1.71
CA HIS A 368 -27.72 -17.01 2.94
C HIS A 368 -29.03 -16.24 2.70
N GLY A 369 -29.56 -16.25 1.47
CA GLY A 369 -30.89 -15.71 1.15
C GLY A 369 -30.97 -14.18 1.09
N CYS A 370 -29.83 -13.48 0.95
CA CYS A 370 -29.85 -12.02 0.76
C CYS A 370 -30.33 -11.66 -0.65
N PRO A 371 -31.32 -10.76 -0.79
CA PRO A 371 -31.81 -10.33 -2.09
C PRO A 371 -30.75 -9.47 -2.80
N LEU A 372 -30.14 -10.03 -3.84
CA LEU A 372 -29.28 -9.30 -4.77
C LEU A 372 -30.17 -8.68 -5.85
N ASP A 373 -30.65 -7.47 -5.60
CA ASP A 373 -31.62 -6.80 -6.47
C ASP A 373 -30.98 -6.41 -7.82
N ALA A 374 -31.37 -7.10 -8.90
CA ALA A 374 -30.85 -6.88 -10.26
C ALA A 374 -31.08 -5.45 -10.79
N GLY A 375 -32.13 -4.78 -10.31
CA GLY A 375 -32.46 -3.40 -10.68
C GLY A 375 -31.49 -2.33 -10.13
N GLY A 376 -30.69 -2.66 -9.10
CA GLY A 376 -29.61 -1.81 -8.58
C GLY A 376 -28.22 -2.21 -9.08
N LEU A 377 -28.13 -3.28 -9.87
CA LEU A 377 -26.93 -3.85 -10.49
C LEU A 377 -26.76 -3.42 -11.95
N ALA A 378 -27.68 -2.63 -12.50
CA ALA A 378 -27.45 -1.94 -13.75
C ALA A 378 -26.28 -0.97 -13.57
N PRO A 379 -25.26 -0.99 -14.45
CA PRO A 379 -24.30 0.10 -14.47
C PRO A 379 -25.09 1.37 -14.71
N SER A 380 -24.87 2.38 -13.88
CA SER A 380 -25.11 3.75 -14.31
C SER A 380 -24.28 3.90 -15.60
N VAL A 381 -24.95 3.80 -16.75
CA VAL A 381 -24.38 4.13 -18.04
C VAL A 381 -24.22 5.63 -18.01
N ASP A 382 -23.14 6.09 -17.39
CA ASP A 382 -22.46 7.34 -17.71
C ASP A 382 -21.15 7.42 -16.89
N LEU A 383 -20.06 7.62 -17.64
CA LEU A 383 -18.64 7.65 -17.29
C LEU A 383 -17.88 6.32 -17.14
N PHE A 384 -17.11 6.05 -18.21
CA PHE A 384 -15.99 5.12 -18.42
C PHE A 384 -16.27 3.81 -19.18
N ALA A 385 -15.56 3.68 -20.30
CA ALA A 385 -15.63 2.65 -21.33
C ALA A 385 -15.16 1.25 -20.86
N PRO A 386 -15.52 0.16 -21.58
CA PRO A 386 -15.66 -1.18 -21.02
C PRO A 386 -14.37 -2.01 -20.99
N LEU A 387 -14.30 -2.92 -20.01
CA LEU A 387 -13.38 -4.06 -19.98
C LEU A 387 -14.06 -5.32 -20.57
N PRO A 388 -13.27 -6.30 -21.06
CA PRO A 388 -13.78 -7.34 -21.96
C PRO A 388 -14.74 -8.30 -21.27
N ALA A 389 -15.83 -8.61 -21.96
CA ALA A 389 -16.81 -9.61 -21.59
C ALA A 389 -16.23 -11.02 -21.78
N GLY A 390 -16.08 -11.75 -20.69
CA GLY A 390 -15.74 -13.17 -20.64
C GLY A 390 -15.69 -13.55 -19.17
N ASP A 391 -16.74 -14.22 -18.68
CA ASP A 391 -16.94 -14.84 -17.35
C ASP A 391 -18.15 -14.38 -16.53
N MET A 392 -19.05 -13.55 -17.08
CA MET A 392 -20.34 -13.22 -16.45
C MET A 392 -21.57 -13.97 -17.03
N ALA A 393 -21.37 -14.85 -18.02
CA ALA A 393 -22.47 -15.60 -18.65
C ALA A 393 -22.68 -17.02 -18.08
N GLY A 394 -21.85 -17.47 -17.14
CA GLY A 394 -21.86 -18.86 -16.66
C GLY A 394 -22.84 -19.19 -15.52
N LEU A 395 -23.49 -18.22 -14.90
CA LEU A 395 -24.27 -18.43 -13.66
C LEU A 395 -25.78 -18.15 -13.76
N ILE A 396 -26.31 -17.89 -14.96
CA ILE A 396 -27.75 -17.70 -15.19
C ILE A 396 -28.44 -19.01 -15.64
N MET A 397 -27.71 -20.11 -15.85
CA MET A 397 -28.26 -21.36 -16.40
C MET A 397 -28.16 -22.54 -15.45
N LEU A 398 -28.77 -22.46 -14.25
CA LEU A 398 -28.90 -23.63 -13.38
C LEU A 398 -30.12 -23.59 -12.43
N HIS A 399 -31.33 -23.41 -12.97
CA HIS A 399 -32.46 -24.33 -12.77
C HIS A 399 -33.70 -23.81 -13.49
N GLY A 400 -34.11 -24.55 -14.53
CA GLY A 400 -35.38 -24.35 -15.21
C GLY A 400 -36.43 -25.36 -14.76
N ALA A 401 -37.67 -24.89 -14.87
CA ALA A 401 -38.91 -25.62 -15.15
C ALA A 401 -39.84 -26.04 -13.99
N MET A 402 -41.12 -25.75 -14.28
CA MET A 402 -42.39 -26.22 -13.71
C MET A 402 -42.94 -25.37 -12.55
N THR A 403 -44.15 -24.80 -12.59
CA THR A 403 -45.35 -25.02 -13.43
C THR A 403 -46.40 -23.93 -13.14
N THR A 404 -47.32 -23.71 -14.10
CA THR A 404 -48.75 -23.28 -13.95
C THR A 404 -49.01 -21.85 -13.42
N ASP A 405 -49.93 -21.03 -13.93
CA ASP A 405 -50.87 -21.10 -15.05
C ASP A 405 -51.68 -19.78 -15.09
N TYR A 406 -52.37 -19.54 -16.21
CA TYR A 406 -53.60 -18.76 -16.38
C TYR A 406 -53.65 -17.22 -16.33
N CYS A 407 -54.20 -16.72 -17.45
CA CYS A 407 -55.16 -15.61 -17.61
C CYS A 407 -54.67 -14.16 -17.73
N SER A 408 -54.52 -13.75 -19.00
CA SER A 408 -55.10 -12.49 -19.49
C SER A 408 -56.63 -12.47 -19.23
N PRO A 409 -57.24 -11.29 -19.00
CA PRO A 409 -57.87 -10.63 -20.14
C PRO A 409 -57.70 -9.11 -20.17
N ALA A 410 -57.56 -8.63 -21.42
CA ALA A 410 -58.29 -7.51 -22.03
C ALA A 410 -58.64 -6.26 -21.20
N SER A 411 -58.26 -5.07 -21.69
CA SER A 411 -59.09 -4.32 -22.65
C SER A 411 -58.66 -2.85 -22.80
N LYS A 412 -58.63 -2.42 -24.08
CA LYS A 412 -59.11 -1.14 -24.66
C LYS A 412 -58.44 0.16 -24.19
N ALA A 413 -57.76 0.84 -25.13
CA ALA A 413 -58.27 1.99 -25.92
C ALA A 413 -58.26 3.27 -25.06
N GLU A 414 -57.63 4.38 -25.45
CA GLU A 414 -57.37 4.98 -26.77
C GLU A 414 -55.90 5.39 -26.96
#